data_AF-A0A0J1FTV3-F1
#
_entry.id   AF-A0A0J1FTV3-F1
#
_cell.length_a   1.000
_cell.length_b   1.000
_cell.length_c   1.000
_cell.angle_alpha   90.00
_cell.angle_beta   90.00
_cell.angle_gamma   90.00
#
_symmetry.space_group_name_H-M   'P 1'
#
loop_
_entity.id
_entity.type
_entity.pdbx_description
1 polymer ?
#
loop_
_entity_poly.entity_id
_entity_poly.type
_entity_poly.pdbx_seq_one_letter_code
_entity_poly.pdbx_strand_id
1 'polypeptide(L)'
;MNHRHGYDHSHDSTCSVLKEGSTGHDVIKLQELLLANGYSPGKIDGVFGPKTKSAVLSFQAKNNLVQDGIVGKHTWSALGVHCGSPAIDHCPTLYEGTTGPAVINLQGILKQKGFYTGMIDGVFGPITKTAVLAFQSSMGLVQDGVVGRKTWSALGVHCF
;
A
#
# COMPACT_ATOMS: atom_id res chain seq x y z
N MET A 1 20.51 -3.12 -41.50
CA MET A 1 19.82 -3.77 -40.36
C MET A 1 20.42 -3.21 -39.08
N ASN A 2 19.69 -2.37 -38.32
CA ASN A 2 20.21 -1.79 -37.07
C ASN A 2 19.62 -2.49 -35.86
N HIS A 3 20.53 -2.96 -35.01
CA HIS A 3 20.30 -3.73 -33.80
C HIS A 3 19.79 -2.88 -32.62
N ARG A 4 18.90 -3.51 -31.84
CA ARG A 4 18.78 -3.49 -30.37
C ARG A 4 18.50 -2.15 -29.68
N HIS A 5 17.24 -1.98 -29.27
CA HIS A 5 16.93 -1.57 -27.90
C HIS A 5 15.94 -2.58 -27.33
N GLY A 6 16.43 -3.37 -26.37
CA GLY A 6 15.60 -4.23 -25.56
C GLY A 6 14.72 -3.37 -24.67
N TYR A 7 13.41 -3.48 -24.86
CA TYR A 7 12.45 -3.09 -23.84
C TYR A 7 12.28 -4.29 -22.92
N ASP A 8 13.27 -4.50 -22.05
CA ASP A 8 13.04 -5.17 -20.78
C ASP A 8 12.20 -4.21 -19.94
N HIS A 9 10.88 -4.27 -20.09
CA HIS A 9 9.98 -3.74 -19.07
C HIS A 9 9.95 -4.79 -17.96
N SER A 10 11.03 -4.81 -17.20
CA SER A 10 11.01 -5.19 -15.80
C SER A 10 9.81 -4.43 -15.21
N HIS A 11 8.76 -5.17 -14.84
CA HIS A 11 7.55 -4.65 -14.21
C HIS A 11 7.88 -4.24 -12.77
N ASP A 12 8.83 -3.32 -12.66
CA ASP A 12 9.14 -2.56 -11.47
C ASP A 12 7.87 -1.81 -11.13
N SER A 13 7.33 -2.15 -9.96
CA SER A 13 6.10 -1.61 -9.41
C SER A 13 6.32 -0.15 -9.01
N THR A 14 6.54 0.72 -9.99
CA THR A 14 6.54 2.17 -9.81
C THR A 14 5.10 2.64 -9.85
N CYS A 15 4.68 3.42 -8.85
CA CYS A 15 3.34 3.99 -8.80
C CYS A 15 3.28 5.10 -9.84
N SER A 16 3.14 4.72 -11.11
CA SER A 16 2.92 5.66 -12.18
C SER A 16 1.67 6.46 -11.85
N VAL A 17 1.79 7.78 -11.94
CA VAL A 17 0.67 8.69 -11.71
C VAL A 17 -0.30 8.51 -12.88
N LEU A 18 -1.45 7.89 -12.63
CA LEU A 18 -2.47 7.69 -13.66
C LEU A 18 -3.47 8.83 -13.66
N LYS A 19 -3.86 9.27 -14.85
CA LYS A 19 -4.86 10.32 -15.06
C LYS A 19 -5.69 10.00 -16.30
N GLU A 20 -6.71 10.80 -16.57
CA GLU A 20 -7.50 10.70 -17.80
C GLU A 20 -6.59 10.69 -19.03
N GLY A 21 -6.77 9.69 -19.88
CA GLY A 21 -5.92 9.43 -21.06
C GLY A 21 -4.71 8.52 -20.81
N SER A 22 -4.41 8.15 -19.56
CA SER A 22 -3.43 7.09 -19.27
C SER A 22 -3.94 5.74 -19.79
N THR A 23 -3.03 4.92 -20.33
CA THR A 23 -3.34 3.57 -20.80
C THR A 23 -2.25 2.58 -20.37
N GLY A 24 -2.59 1.30 -20.26
CA GLY A 24 -1.65 0.22 -19.98
C GLY A 24 -2.06 -0.70 -18.84
N HIS A 25 -1.15 -1.63 -18.48
CA HIS A 25 -1.39 -2.64 -17.44
C HIS A 25 -1.66 -2.04 -16.05
N ASP A 26 -1.04 -0.90 -15.72
CA ASP A 26 -1.32 -0.20 -14.47
C ASP A 26 -2.78 0.28 -14.40
N VAL A 27 -3.35 0.72 -15.52
CA VAL A 27 -4.75 1.15 -15.58
C VAL A 27 -5.69 -0.04 -15.42
N ILE A 28 -5.36 -1.20 -16.00
CA ILE A 28 -6.12 -2.45 -15.79
C ILE A 28 -6.17 -2.77 -14.29
N LYS A 29 -5.00 -2.74 -13.63
CA LYS A 29 -4.88 -3.03 -12.20
C LYS A 29 -5.67 -2.05 -11.35
N LEU A 30 -5.61 -0.75 -11.67
CA LEU A 30 -6.43 0.28 -11.03
C LEU A 30 -7.94 -0.04 -11.17
N GLN A 31 -8.38 -0.37 -12.39
CA GLN A 31 -9.79 -0.66 -12.67
C GLN A 31 -10.26 -1.90 -11.88
N GLU A 32 -9.46 -2.96 -11.83
CA GLU A 32 -9.74 -4.15 -11.00
C GLU A 32 -9.87 -3.81 -9.51
N LEU A 33 -8.97 -2.99 -8.98
CA LEU A 33 -8.97 -2.60 -7.58
C LEU A 33 -10.14 -1.70 -7.22
N LEU A 34 -10.48 -0.74 -8.08
CA LEU A 34 -11.68 0.08 -7.90
C LEU A 34 -12.92 -0.81 -7.83
N LEU A 35 -13.05 -1.76 -8.76
CA LEU A 35 -14.17 -2.69 -8.80
C LEU A 35 -14.22 -3.57 -7.54
N ALA A 36 -13.09 -4.09 -7.08
CA ALA A 36 -12.97 -4.86 -5.84
C ALA A 36 -13.34 -4.05 -4.59
N ASN A 37 -13.11 -2.73 -4.62
CA ASN A 37 -13.50 -1.79 -3.57
C ASN A 37 -14.94 -1.27 -3.72
N GLY A 38 -15.72 -1.78 -4.69
CA GLY A 38 -17.11 -1.41 -4.90
C GLY A 38 -17.34 -0.16 -5.76
N TYR A 39 -16.31 0.36 -6.42
CA TYR A 39 -16.40 1.47 -7.37
C TYR A 39 -16.36 0.94 -8.79
N SER A 40 -17.38 1.20 -9.60
CA SER A 40 -17.40 0.71 -10.99
C SER A 40 -16.61 1.64 -11.92
N PRO A 41 -15.41 1.27 -12.39
CA PRO A 41 -14.62 2.11 -13.30
C PRO A 41 -15.11 2.02 -14.75
N GLY A 42 -16.11 1.17 -15.03
CA GLY A 42 -16.53 0.80 -16.37
C GLY A 42 -15.93 -0.52 -16.82
N LYS A 43 -15.54 -0.61 -18.09
CA LYS A 43 -14.88 -1.78 -18.65
C LYS A 43 -13.42 -1.80 -18.19
N ILE A 44 -12.91 -2.97 -17.81
CA ILE A 44 -11.49 -3.17 -17.53
C ILE A 44 -10.79 -3.33 -18.88
N ASP A 45 -10.51 -2.21 -19.53
CA ASP A 45 -9.92 -2.15 -20.87
C ASP A 45 -8.49 -1.58 -20.85
N GLY A 46 -7.98 -1.22 -19.67
CA GLY A 46 -6.68 -0.60 -19.54
C GLY A 46 -6.63 0.83 -20.07
N VAL A 47 -7.79 1.48 -20.23
CA VAL A 47 -7.90 2.88 -20.68
C VAL A 47 -8.55 3.71 -19.59
N PHE A 48 -7.83 4.74 -19.13
CA PHE A 48 -8.31 5.62 -18.09
C PHE A 48 -9.27 6.65 -18.70
N GLY A 49 -10.53 6.25 -18.81
CA GLY A 49 -11.61 7.08 -19.33
C GLY A 49 -12.34 7.89 -18.24
N PRO A 50 -13.36 8.67 -18.64
CA PRO A 50 -14.15 9.48 -17.71
C PRO A 50 -14.89 8.65 -16.65
N LYS A 51 -15.29 7.41 -16.97
CA LYS A 51 -15.90 6.49 -15.99
C LYS A 51 -14.91 6.07 -14.90
N THR A 52 -13.68 5.74 -15.29
CA THR A 52 -12.59 5.41 -14.36
C THR A 52 -12.25 6.62 -13.49
N LYS A 53 -12.19 7.82 -14.07
CA LYS A 53 -12.01 9.07 -13.32
C LYS A 53 -13.09 9.30 -12.26
N SER A 54 -14.37 9.13 -12.61
CA SER A 54 -15.48 9.28 -11.64
C SER A 54 -15.40 8.25 -10.50
N ALA A 55 -14.98 7.02 -10.80
CA ALA A 55 -14.72 6.01 -9.78
C ALA A 55 -13.55 6.39 -8.87
N VAL A 56 -12.45 6.90 -9.43
CA VAL A 56 -11.29 7.39 -8.67
C VAL A 56 -11.68 8.57 -7.77
N LEU A 57 -12.41 9.55 -8.29
CA LEU A 57 -12.89 10.70 -7.50
C LEU A 57 -13.77 10.25 -6.33
N SER A 58 -14.67 9.30 -6.57
CA SER A 58 -15.54 8.76 -5.53
C SER A 58 -14.73 8.01 -4.47
N PHE A 59 -13.75 7.23 -4.90
CA PHE A 59 -12.83 6.52 -4.01
C PHE A 59 -11.98 7.50 -3.18
N GLN A 60 -11.42 8.53 -3.81
CA GLN A 60 -10.65 9.59 -3.15
C GLN A 60 -11.52 10.33 -2.12
N ALA A 61 -12.75 10.69 -2.49
CA ALA A 61 -13.69 11.35 -1.60
C ALA A 61 -14.00 10.52 -0.37
N LYS A 62 -14.22 9.21 -0.53
CA LYS A 62 -14.54 8.30 0.57
C LYS A 62 -13.35 8.07 1.51
N ASN A 63 -12.13 8.08 0.97
CA ASN A 63 -10.90 7.82 1.72
C ASN A 63 -10.21 9.11 2.20
N ASN A 64 -10.89 10.26 2.19
CA ASN A 64 -10.35 11.57 2.57
C ASN A 64 -9.06 11.95 1.82
N LEU A 65 -8.94 11.54 0.57
CA LEU A 65 -7.85 11.91 -0.32
C LEU A 65 -8.23 13.17 -1.12
N VAL A 66 -7.22 13.80 -1.72
CA VAL A 66 -7.42 14.89 -2.67
C VAL A 66 -8.25 14.37 -3.85
N GLN A 67 -9.40 14.97 -4.11
CA GLN A 67 -10.32 14.60 -5.19
C GLN A 67 -9.90 15.24 -6.52
N ASP A 68 -8.67 14.98 -6.94
CA ASP A 68 -8.11 15.49 -8.19
C ASP A 68 -8.40 14.58 -9.40
N GLY A 69 -8.90 13.35 -9.16
CA GLY A 69 -9.11 12.34 -10.19
C GLY A 69 -7.81 11.76 -10.73
N ILE A 70 -6.70 11.98 -10.01
CA ILE A 70 -5.35 11.52 -10.34
C ILE A 70 -4.96 10.41 -9.36
N VAL A 71 -4.58 9.25 -9.89
CA VAL A 71 -4.12 8.12 -9.09
C VAL A 71 -2.63 8.23 -8.89
N GLY A 72 -2.24 9.01 -7.87
CA GLY A 72 -0.87 9.06 -7.36
C GLY A 72 -0.61 8.05 -6.25
N LYS A 73 0.58 8.10 -5.67
CA LYS A 73 1.04 7.22 -4.58
C LYS A 73 0.06 7.07 -3.41
N HIS A 74 -0.65 8.14 -3.05
CA HIS A 74 -1.63 8.13 -1.95
C HIS A 74 -2.88 7.34 -2.33
N THR A 75 -3.40 7.57 -3.54
CA THR A 75 -4.54 6.83 -4.09
C THR A 75 -4.20 5.35 -4.29
N TRP A 76 -3.02 5.05 -4.82
CA TRP A 76 -2.52 3.69 -4.94
C TRP A 76 -2.39 2.99 -3.59
N SER A 77 -1.80 3.65 -2.59
CA SER A 77 -1.67 3.09 -1.24
C SER A 77 -3.03 2.83 -0.60
N ALA A 78 -4.00 3.72 -0.81
CA ALA A 78 -5.37 3.52 -0.32
C ALA A 78 -6.07 2.35 -1.03
N LEU A 79 -5.76 2.10 -2.31
CA LEU A 79 -6.23 0.90 -3.04
C LEU A 79 -5.48 -0.38 -2.64
N GLY A 80 -4.54 -0.31 -1.69
CA GLY A 80 -3.71 -1.44 -1.26
C GLY A 80 -2.54 -1.73 -2.19
N VAL A 81 -2.21 -0.83 -3.12
CA VAL A 81 -1.04 -0.94 -3.98
C VAL A 81 0.06 -0.03 -3.45
N HIS A 82 1.10 -0.66 -2.95
CA HIS A 82 2.32 0.02 -2.54
C HIS A 82 3.28 -0.01 -3.72
N CYS A 83 3.33 1.06 -4.48
CA CYS A 83 4.25 1.16 -5.60
C CYS A 83 5.27 2.28 -5.35
N GLY A 84 6.55 1.93 -5.54
CA GLY A 84 7.67 2.68 -5.00
C GLY A 84 7.61 2.81 -3.47
N SER A 85 7.68 1.70 -2.75
CA SER A 85 8.61 1.75 -1.62
C SER A 85 10.00 1.69 -2.28
N PRO A 86 11.06 2.37 -1.80
CA PRO A 86 12.34 1.64 -1.86
C PRO A 86 12.03 0.22 -1.37
N ALA A 87 12.69 -0.81 -1.89
CA ALA A 87 12.80 -2.04 -1.10
C ALA A 87 13.00 -1.62 0.36
N ILE A 88 12.38 -2.32 1.32
CA ILE A 88 12.47 -1.97 2.73
C ILE A 88 13.95 -2.16 3.18
N ASP A 89 14.89 -1.37 2.67
CA ASP A 89 16.30 -1.31 3.05
C ASP A 89 16.44 -0.64 4.41
N HIS A 90 15.36 -0.04 4.93
CA HIS A 90 15.35 0.49 6.27
C HIS A 90 14.09 0.02 6.97
N CYS A 91 14.17 -1.12 7.65
CA CYS A 91 13.32 -1.50 8.79
C CYS A 91 13.31 -0.34 9.81
N PRO A 92 12.35 0.61 9.73
CA PRO A 92 12.39 1.74 10.63
C PRO A 92 11.92 1.28 12.00
N THR A 93 12.53 1.80 13.05
CA THR A 93 12.06 1.54 14.41
C THR A 93 10.73 2.25 14.60
N LEU A 94 9.64 1.48 14.69
CA LEU A 94 8.31 2.04 14.96
C LEU A 94 7.98 1.93 16.45
N TYR A 95 7.37 2.97 16.98
CA TYR A 95 6.94 3.06 18.37
C TYR A 95 5.66 3.90 18.49
N GLU A 96 5.03 3.89 19.65
CA GLU A 96 3.81 4.66 19.93
C GLU A 96 3.97 6.14 19.54
N GLY A 97 3.05 6.65 18.73
CA GLY A 97 3.09 8.00 18.17
C GLY A 97 3.80 8.11 16.81
N THR A 98 4.45 7.05 16.33
CA THR A 98 4.99 7.00 14.96
C THR A 98 3.82 6.97 13.97
N THR A 99 3.93 7.72 12.87
CA THR A 99 2.94 7.70 11.79
C THR A 99 3.62 7.52 10.45
N GLY A 100 2.88 7.01 9.47
CA GLY A 100 3.33 6.94 8.08
C GLY A 100 3.25 5.54 7.46
N PRO A 101 3.83 5.39 6.26
CA PRO A 101 3.65 4.20 5.42
C PRO A 101 4.13 2.90 6.07
N ALA A 102 5.19 2.97 6.87
CA ALA A 102 5.70 1.80 7.59
C ALA A 102 4.70 1.29 8.64
N VAL A 103 3.94 2.20 9.27
CA VAL A 103 2.90 1.82 10.24
C VAL A 103 1.70 1.18 9.54
N ILE A 104 1.31 1.68 8.37
CA ILE A 104 0.26 1.06 7.53
C ILE A 104 0.64 -0.39 7.23
N ASN A 105 1.89 -0.62 6.80
CA ASN A 105 2.37 -1.96 6.47
C ASN A 105 2.37 -2.86 7.72
N LEU A 106 2.89 -2.37 8.85
CA LEU A 106 2.84 -3.07 10.13
C LEU A 106 1.40 -3.47 10.52
N GLN A 107 0.46 -2.53 10.49
CA GLN A 107 -0.94 -2.75 10.83
C GLN A 107 -1.58 -3.78 9.88
N GLY A 108 -1.26 -3.71 8.58
CA GLY A 108 -1.70 -4.69 7.59
C GLY A 108 -1.20 -6.11 7.88
N ILE A 109 0.09 -6.28 8.17
CA ILE A 109 0.68 -7.59 8.49
C ILE A 109 0.12 -8.12 9.81
N LEU A 110 0.04 -7.29 10.85
CA LEU A 110 -0.53 -7.70 12.14
C LEU A 110 -2.01 -8.09 12.00
N LYS A 111 -2.76 -7.42 11.12
CA LYS A 111 -4.17 -7.76 10.83
C LYS A 111 -4.27 -9.10 10.11
N GLN A 112 -3.43 -9.33 9.11
CA GLN A 112 -3.37 -10.60 8.39
C GLN A 112 -3.01 -11.77 9.32
N LYS A 113 -2.11 -11.53 10.29
CA LYS A 113 -1.73 -12.53 11.31
C LYS A 113 -2.74 -12.64 12.46
N GLY A 114 -3.81 -11.86 12.47
CA GLY A 114 -4.87 -11.91 13.48
C GLY A 114 -4.57 -11.21 14.80
N PHE A 115 -3.47 -10.44 14.90
CA PHE A 115 -3.09 -9.71 16.11
C PHE A 115 -3.68 -8.30 16.17
N TYR A 116 -4.06 -7.70 15.04
CA TYR A 116 -4.57 -6.33 14.96
C TYR A 116 -6.03 -6.28 14.54
N THR A 117 -6.86 -5.65 15.36
CA THR A 117 -8.31 -5.47 15.14
C THR A 117 -8.70 -4.05 14.73
N GLY A 118 -7.74 -3.13 14.72
CA GLY A 118 -7.98 -1.72 14.39
C GLY A 118 -8.11 -1.42 12.88
N MET A 119 -8.28 -0.14 12.60
CA MET A 119 -8.25 0.41 11.24
C MET A 119 -6.80 0.60 10.79
N ILE A 120 -6.51 0.30 9.53
CA ILE A 120 -5.18 0.57 8.96
C ILE A 120 -5.13 2.07 8.62
N ASP A 121 -4.87 2.89 9.63
CA ASP A 121 -4.85 4.35 9.55
C ASP A 121 -3.44 4.93 9.40
N GLY A 122 -2.41 4.08 9.52
CA GLY A 122 -1.01 4.51 9.47
C GLY A 122 -0.56 5.26 10.72
N VAL A 123 -1.29 5.15 11.83
CA VAL A 123 -0.98 5.76 13.12
C VAL A 123 -0.66 4.69 14.14
N PHE A 124 0.53 4.74 14.73
CA PHE A 124 0.95 3.78 15.74
C PHE A 124 0.35 4.20 17.07
N GLY A 125 -0.93 3.87 17.25
CA GLY A 125 -1.68 4.14 18.47
C GLY A 125 -1.60 3.00 19.49
N PRO A 126 -2.37 3.13 20.59
CA PRO A 126 -2.42 2.12 21.65
C PRO A 126 -2.92 0.75 21.14
N ILE A 127 -3.83 0.71 20.17
CA ILE A 127 -4.30 -0.54 19.56
C ILE A 127 -3.17 -1.24 18.80
N THR A 128 -2.38 -0.49 18.03
CA THR A 128 -1.24 -1.03 17.28
C THR A 128 -0.15 -1.52 18.23
N LYS A 129 0.12 -0.80 19.33
CA LYS A 129 1.05 -1.23 20.37
C LYS A 129 0.62 -2.54 21.01
N THR A 130 -0.64 -2.69 21.39
CA THR A 130 -1.16 -3.93 21.97
C THR A 130 -1.00 -5.10 21.01
N ALA A 131 -1.27 -4.89 19.72
CA ALA A 131 -1.06 -5.91 18.69
C ALA A 131 0.42 -6.28 18.52
N VAL A 132 1.32 -5.29 18.57
CA VAL A 132 2.78 -5.53 18.53
C VAL A 132 3.25 -6.31 19.75
N LEU A 133 2.80 -5.96 20.95
CA LEU A 133 3.14 -6.67 22.18
C LEU A 133 2.66 -8.13 22.14
N ALA A 134 1.42 -8.36 21.71
CA ALA A 134 0.87 -9.69 21.54
C ALA A 134 1.66 -10.52 20.51
N PHE A 135 2.04 -9.89 19.40
CA PHE A 135 2.88 -10.51 18.37
C PHE A 135 4.28 -10.83 18.88
N GLN A 136 4.95 -9.88 19.54
CA GLN A 136 6.26 -10.06 20.15
C GLN A 136 6.24 -11.20 21.17
N SER A 137 5.19 -11.27 22.01
CA SER A 137 4.96 -12.36 22.95
C SER A 137 4.82 -13.71 22.23
N SER A 138 4.03 -13.77 21.16
CA SER A 138 3.83 -15.00 20.39
C SER A 138 5.10 -15.47 19.66
N MET A 139 6.01 -14.56 19.34
CA MET A 139 7.27 -14.85 18.65
C MET A 139 8.47 -15.02 19.60
N GLY A 140 8.25 -14.95 20.92
CA GLY A 140 9.34 -15.04 21.91
C GLY A 140 10.33 -13.87 21.84
N LEU A 141 9.89 -12.71 21.35
CA LEU A 141 10.68 -11.49 21.30
C LEU A 141 10.51 -10.66 22.58
N VAL A 142 11.41 -9.69 22.76
CA VAL A 142 11.27 -8.67 23.82
C VAL A 142 9.97 -7.91 23.59
N GLN A 143 9.10 -7.87 24.60
CA GLN A 143 7.80 -7.18 24.59
C GLN A 143 7.97 -5.70 24.93
N ASP A 144 8.78 -4.99 24.15
CA ASP A 144 9.02 -3.55 24.32
C ASP A 144 7.98 -2.68 23.64
N GLY A 145 7.10 -3.27 22.81
CA GLY A 145 6.12 -2.54 22.02
C GLY A 145 6.74 -1.71 20.88
N VAL A 146 8.02 -1.96 20.57
CA VAL A 146 8.80 -1.27 19.55
C VAL A 146 9.11 -2.24 18.40
N VAL A 147 8.76 -1.84 17.18
CA VAL A 147 9.01 -2.67 15.99
C VAL A 147 10.37 -2.31 15.41
N GLY A 148 11.40 -3.01 15.88
CA GLY A 148 12.74 -2.97 15.31
C GLY A 148 12.98 -4.08 14.29
N ARG A 149 14.23 -4.19 13.80
CA ARG A 149 14.65 -5.21 12.82
C ARG A 149 14.22 -6.63 13.17
N LYS A 150 14.40 -7.07 14.42
CA LYS A 150 13.99 -8.41 14.87
C LYS A 150 12.49 -8.66 14.70
N THR A 151 11.68 -7.67 15.06
CA THR A 151 10.22 -7.74 14.94
C THR A 151 9.81 -7.72 13.47
N TRP A 152 10.43 -6.87 12.64
CA TRP A 152 10.21 -6.87 11.20
C TRP A 152 10.54 -8.21 10.54
N SER A 153 11.69 -8.81 10.89
CA SER A 153 12.06 -10.14 10.40
C SER A 153 11.04 -11.20 10.83
N ALA A 154 10.58 -11.16 12.08
CA ALA A 154 9.53 -12.08 12.56
C ALA A 154 8.19 -11.86 11.85
N LEU A 155 7.89 -10.64 11.42
CA LEU A 155 6.71 -10.30 10.62
C LEU A 155 6.82 -10.84 9.17
N GLY A 156 7.99 -11.30 8.75
CA GLY A 156 8.27 -11.76 7.39
C GLY A 156 8.75 -10.63 6.46
N VAL A 157 9.12 -9.48 7.03
CA VAL A 157 9.68 -8.36 6.28
C VAL A 157 11.21 -8.49 6.33
N HIS A 158 11.79 -8.76 5.17
CA HIS A 158 13.24 -8.83 5.02
C HIS A 158 13.77 -7.43 4.73
N CYS A 159 14.58 -6.92 5.66
CA CYS A 159 15.34 -5.70 5.47
C CYS A 159 16.79 -6.09 5.24
N PHE A 160 17.35 -5.65 4.12
CA PHE A 160 18.75 -5.87 3.75
C PHE A 160 19.62 -4.69 4.17
#